data_AF-A0A9W9G0Z7-F1
#
_entry.id   AF-A0A9W9G0Z7-F1
#
_cell.length_a   1.000
_cell.length_b   1.000
_cell.length_c   1.000
_cell.angle_alpha   90.00
_cell.angle_beta   90.00
_cell.angle_gamma   90.00
#
_symmetry.space_group_name_H-M   'P 1'
#
loop_
_entity.id
_entity.type
_entity.pdbx_description
1 polymer ?
#
loop_
_entity_poly.entity_id
_entity_poly.type
_entity_poly.pdbx_seq_one_letter_code
_entity_poly.pdbx_strand_id
1 'polypeptide(L)' 'MYKGNGNRRVVWGYGTPGYDALLGTRMGKVAVYLVLGVYPRGTCRIARVVTWEHNLEANLRFDIEAV' A
#
# COMPACT_ATOMS: atom_id res chain seq x y z
N MET A 1 22.78 8.47 -11.52
CA MET A 1 21.84 9.28 -10.72
C MET A 1 20.57 9.46 -11.54
N TYR A 2 19.55 8.62 -11.32
CA TYR A 2 18.31 8.69 -12.10
C TYR A 2 17.48 9.89 -11.63
N LYS A 3 17.30 10.88 -12.48
CA LYS A 3 16.30 11.94 -12.28
C LYS A 3 14.92 11.35 -12.59
N GLY A 4 14.31 10.70 -11.60
CA GLY A 4 12.92 10.27 -11.66
C GLY A 4 12.00 11.47 -11.49
N ASN A 5 11.18 11.74 -12.50
CA ASN A 5 10.13 12.75 -12.49
C ASN A 5 9.23 12.54 -11.26
N GLY A 6 9.28 13.44 -10.27
CA GLY A 6 8.78 13.27 -8.90
C GLY A 6 7.26 13.25 -8.71
N ASN A 7 6.50 12.64 -9.61
CA ASN A 7 5.04 12.61 -9.58
C ASN A 7 4.39 11.29 -10.02
N ARG A 8 5.16 10.20 -10.20
CA ARG A 8 4.55 8.91 -10.59
C ARG A 8 3.89 8.25 -9.38
N ARG A 9 2.57 8.43 -9.27
CA ARG A 9 1.72 7.66 -8.35
C ARG A 9 1.24 6.39 -9.04
N VAL A 10 1.38 5.25 -8.37
CA VAL A 10 0.80 3.98 -8.81
C VAL A 10 -0.31 3.59 -7.85
N VAL A 11 -1.44 3.19 -8.40
CA VAL A 11 -2.63 2.80 -7.65
C VAL A 11 -2.82 1.29 -7.78
N TRP A 12 -2.90 0.61 -6.65
CA TRP A 12 -3.09 -0.82 -6.53
C TRP A 12 -4.48 -1.07 -5.90
N GLY A 13 -5.43 -1.52 -6.71
CA GLY A 13 -6.79 -1.81 -6.25
C GLY A 13 -6.93 -3.22 -5.69
N TYR A 14 -7.75 -3.39 -4.65
CA TYR A 14 -8.07 -4.70 -4.09
C TYR A 14 -8.46 -5.71 -5.18
N GLY A 15 -7.94 -6.94 -5.08
CA GLY A 15 -8.23 -8.04 -6.01
C GLY A 15 -7.51 -7.94 -7.36
N THR A 16 -6.61 -6.98 -7.55
CA THR A 16 -5.75 -6.93 -8.75
C THR A 16 -4.47 -7.74 -8.52
N PRO A 17 -3.89 -8.37 -9.56
CA PRO A 17 -2.63 -9.12 -9.42
C PRO A 17 -1.48 -8.26 -8.86
N GLY A 18 -1.44 -6.97 -9.19
CA GLY A 18 -0.44 -6.04 -8.67
C GLY A 18 -0.61 -5.75 -7.18
N TYR A 19 -1.85 -5.66 -6.70
CA TYR A 19 -2.15 -5.51 -5.27
C TYR A 19 -1.71 -6.75 -4.49
N ASP A 20 -2.06 -7.94 -4.97
CA ASP A 20 -1.69 -9.20 -4.32
C ASP A 20 -0.17 -9.41 -4.31
N ALA A 21 0.50 -9.07 -5.42
CA ALA A 21 1.96 -9.12 -5.50
C ALA A 21 2.62 -8.15 -4.50
N LEU A 22 2.12 -6.91 -4.40
CA LEU A 22 2.64 -5.90 -3.49
C LEU A 22 2.49 -6.34 -2.02
N LEU A 23 1.29 -6.77 -1.63
CA LEU A 23 1.01 -7.22 -0.26
C LEU A 23 1.61 -8.59 0.06
N GLY A 24 1.92 -9.40 -0.95
CA GLY A 24 2.63 -10.67 -0.81
C GLY A 24 4.09 -10.52 -0.38
N THR A 25 4.70 -9.35 -0.60
CA THR A 25 6.08 -9.06 -0.17
C THR A 25 6.21 -9.03 1.35
N ARG A 26 7.43 -9.28 1.87
CA ARG A 26 7.68 -9.17 3.33
C ARG A 26 7.34 -7.77 3.85
N MET A 27 7.74 -6.72 3.12
CA MET A 27 7.41 -5.33 3.50
C MET A 27 5.91 -5.06 3.45
N GLY A 28 5.23 -5.52 2.39
CA GLY A 28 3.78 -5.41 2.25
C GLY A 28 3.03 -6.05 3.42
N LYS A 29 3.39 -7.28 3.78
CA LYS A 29 2.82 -7.97 4.95
C LYS A 29 3.02 -7.20 6.25
N VAL A 30 4.24 -6.73 6.52
CA VAL A 30 4.54 -5.94 7.73
C VAL A 30 3.73 -4.65 7.75
N ALA A 31 3.66 -3.92 6.64
CA ALA A 31 2.86 -2.70 6.53
C ALA A 31 1.37 -2.98 6.78
N VAL A 32 0.83 -4.06 6.20
CA VAL A 32 -0.57 -4.48 6.43
C VAL A 32 -0.82 -4.80 7.91
N TYR A 33 0.09 -5.52 8.56
CA TYR A 33 -0.05 -5.82 9.99
C TYR A 33 -0.04 -4.57 10.86
N LEU A 34 0.81 -3.58 10.55
CA LEU A 34 0.85 -2.31 11.28
C LEU A 34 -0.44 -1.49 11.06
N VAL A 35 -0.92 -1.44 9.82
CA VAL A 35 -2.10 -0.65 9.43
C VAL A 35 -3.38 -1.28 9.95
N LEU A 36 -3.58 -2.58 9.77
CA LEU A 36 -4.80 -3.27 10.22
C LEU A 36 -4.76 -3.65 11.70
N GLY A 37 -3.58 -3.71 12.32
CA GLY A 37 -3.42 -4.11 13.73
C GLY A 37 -4.09 -3.18 14.73
N VAL A 38 -4.42 -1.96 14.34
CA VAL A 38 -5.16 -1.01 15.19
C VAL A 38 -6.68 -1.24 15.20
N TYR A 39 -7.18 -2.07 14.28
CA TYR A 39 -8.61 -2.41 14.17
C TYR A 39 -8.88 -3.80 14.73
N PRO A 40 -10.09 -4.07 15.27
CA PRO A 40 -10.50 -5.44 15.57
C PRO A 40 -10.40 -6.31 14.31
N ARG A 41 -9.99 -7.57 14.49
CA ARG A 41 -9.78 -8.47 13.36
C ARG A 41 -11.08 -8.66 12.58
N GLY A 42 -11.02 -8.48 11.26
CA GLY A 42 -12.15 -8.69 10.36
C GLY A 42 -13.13 -7.52 10.24
N THR A 43 -12.90 -6.38 10.91
CA THR A 43 -13.81 -5.22 10.77
C THR A 43 -13.44 -4.29 9.62
N CYS A 44 -12.20 -4.36 9.14
CA CYS A 44 -11.69 -3.45 8.11
C CYS A 44 -10.77 -4.19 7.13
N ARG A 45 -10.72 -3.70 5.89
CA ARG A 45 -9.79 -4.14 4.85
C ARG A 45 -9.14 -2.96 4.16
N ILE A 46 -7.98 -3.20 3.54
CA ILE A 46 -7.32 -2.22 2.68
C ILE A 46 -7.95 -2.31 1.28
N ALA A 47 -8.78 -1.33 0.92
CA ALA A 47 -9.42 -1.26 -0.39
C ALA A 47 -8.44 -0.90 -1.51
N ARG A 48 -7.39 -0.14 -1.16
CA ARG A 48 -6.44 0.43 -2.12
C ARG A 48 -5.11 0.75 -1.48
N VAL A 49 -4.03 0.54 -2.22
CA VAL A 49 -2.70 1.06 -1.87
C VAL A 49 -2.28 2.05 -2.94
N VAL A 50 -1.74 3.20 -2.54
CA VAL A 50 -1.12 4.17 -3.45
C VAL A 50 0.35 4.28 -3.09
N THR A 51 1.22 4.07 -4.06
CA THR A 51 2.68 4.18 -3.90
C THR A 51 3.21 5.32 -4.73
N TRP A 52 4.09 6.12 -4.17
CA TRP A 52 4.81 7.15 -4.90
C TRP A 52 6.19 7.36 -4.30
N GLU A 53 7.08 7.93 -5.10
CA GLU A 53 8.40 8.35 -4.64
C GLU A 53 8.39 9.86 -4.48
N HIS A 54 8.95 10.36 -3.38
CA HIS A 54 9.18 11.78 -3.17
C HIS A 54 10.52 11.95 -2.45
N ASN A 55 11.43 12.76 -3.00
CA ASN A 55 12.75 13.02 -2.42
C ASN A 55 13.55 11.75 -2.02
N LEU A 56 13.56 10.72 -2.88
CA LEU A 56 14.20 9.41 -2.63
C LEU A 56 13.53 8.58 -1.51
N GLU A 57 12.37 9.01 -1.01
CA GLU A 57 11.59 8.28 -0.02
C GLU A 57 10.44 7.51 -0.70
N ALA A 58 10.34 6.23 -0.37
CA ALA A 58 9.21 5.40 -0.75
C ALA A 58 8.02 5.70 0.15
N ASN A 59 6.96 6.24 -0.44
CA ASN A 59 5.74 6.60 0.27
C ASN A 59 4.61 5.61 -0.05
N LEU A 60 3.84 5.25 0.97
CA LEU A 60 2.66 4.38 0.85
C LEU A 60 1.48 5.05 1.54
N ARG A 61 0.33 5.01 0.87
CA ARG A 61 -0.97 5.36 1.45
C ARG A 61 -1.89 4.15 1.35
N PHE A 62 -2.57 3.85 2.45
CA PHE A 62 -3.55 2.78 2.54
C PHE A 62 -4.93 3.40 2.69
N ASP A 63 -5.82 3.15 1.74
CA ASP A 63 -7.24 3.49 1.91
C ASP A 63 -7.93 2.27 2.54
N ILE A 64 -8.55 2.50 3.70
CA ILE A 64 -9.18 1.47 4.54
C ILE A 64 -10.69 1.66 4.47
N GLU A 65 -11.42 0.56 4.36
CA GLU A 65 -12.88 0.55 4.45
C GLU A 65 -13.36 -0.53 5.43
N ALA A 66 -14.57 -0.34 5.96
CA ALA A 66 -15.25 -1.38 6.73
C ALA A 66 -15.59 -2.57 5.84
N VAL A 67 -15.52 -3.78 6.41
CA VAL A 67 -15.92 -5.03 5.77
C VAL A 67 -17.38 -5.32 6.05
#